data_AF-A0A6F9AKN1-F1
#
_entry.id   AF-A0A6F9AKN1-F1
#
_cell.length_a   1.000
_cell.length_b   1.000
_cell.length_c   1.000
_cell.angle_alpha   90.00
_cell.angle_beta   90.00
_cell.angle_gamma   90.00
#
_symmetry.space_group_name_H-M   'P 1'
#
loop_
_entity.id
_entity.type
_entity.pdbx_description
1 polymer ?
#
loop_
_entity_poly.entity_id
_entity_poly.type
_entity_poly.pdbx_seq_one_letter_code
_entity_poly.pdbx_strand_id
1 'polypeptide(L)'
;MVFVPGAPVYQAASPDEEALVGAARELGWVFLSRTRDSLTVSELGLKRHYQLLTLLDFTSHRRHMSVLVLEPEGGLKLHWKGADTVILERLQKDCPHLESTERALDQFAQSCLRTLNMLNILYLRPNGRSGAKPWHRLP
;
A
#
# COMPACT_ATOMS: atom_id res chain seq x y z
N MET A 1 14.79 -9.92 -16.65
CA MET A 1 14.76 -10.14 -15.18
C MET A 1 16.16 -10.55 -14.76
N VAL A 2 16.93 -9.62 -14.17
CA VAL A 2 18.32 -9.88 -13.78
C VAL A 2 18.31 -10.37 -12.33
N PHE A 3 18.75 -11.60 -12.09
CA PHE A 3 18.95 -12.12 -10.74
C PHE A 3 20.22 -11.49 -10.15
N VAL A 4 20.06 -10.67 -9.12
CA VAL A 4 21.19 -10.18 -8.31
C VAL A 4 21.44 -11.21 -7.20
N PRO A 5 22.63 -11.84 -7.13
CA PRO A 5 22.94 -12.84 -6.11
C PRO A 5 22.78 -12.25 -4.70
N GLY A 6 22.06 -12.95 -3.81
CA GLY A 6 21.80 -12.51 -2.42
C GLY A 6 20.53 -11.67 -2.24
N ALA A 7 19.81 -11.35 -3.33
CA ALA A 7 18.51 -10.68 -3.23
C ALA A 7 17.44 -11.64 -2.65
N PRO A 8 16.55 -11.15 -1.76
CA PRO A 8 15.46 -11.96 -1.24
C PRO A 8 14.54 -12.42 -2.39
N VAL A 9 14.17 -13.70 -2.35
CA VAL A 9 13.15 -14.29 -3.22
C VAL A 9 11.80 -14.13 -2.50
N TYR A 10 10.87 -13.46 -3.15
CA TYR A 10 9.55 -13.21 -2.59
C TYR A 10 8.59 -14.33 -2.98
N GLN A 11 7.75 -14.74 -2.04
CA GLN A 11 6.61 -15.61 -2.28
C GLN A 11 5.36 -14.84 -1.91
N ALA A 12 4.43 -14.70 -2.85
CA ALA A 12 3.18 -14.00 -2.65
C ALA A 12 1.98 -14.91 -2.97
N ALA A 13 0.81 -14.56 -2.45
CA ALA A 13 -0.42 -15.32 -2.70
C ALA A 13 -0.94 -15.12 -4.13
N SER A 14 -0.47 -14.09 -4.82
CA SER A 14 -0.80 -13.82 -6.22
C SER A 14 0.43 -13.32 -7.01
N PRO A 15 0.48 -13.59 -8.32
CA PRO A 15 1.57 -13.13 -9.18
C PRO A 15 1.64 -11.60 -9.29
N ASP A 16 0.50 -10.92 -9.16
CA ASP A 16 0.44 -9.46 -9.20
C ASP A 16 1.17 -8.83 -8.00
N GLU A 17 1.03 -9.44 -6.81
CA GLU A 17 1.75 -9.00 -5.60
C GLU A 17 3.26 -9.25 -5.71
N GLU A 18 3.66 -10.40 -6.24
CA GLU A 18 5.07 -10.71 -6.45
C GLU A 18 5.73 -9.72 -7.42
N ALA A 19 5.04 -9.39 -8.52
CA ALA A 19 5.51 -8.41 -9.49
C ALA A 19 5.67 -7.01 -8.86
N LEU A 20 4.70 -6.56 -8.05
CA LEU A 20 4.76 -5.26 -7.38
C LEU A 20 5.92 -5.16 -6.39
N VAL A 21 6.11 -6.19 -5.54
CA VAL A 21 7.23 -6.21 -4.57
C VAL A 21 8.57 -6.36 -5.29
N GLY A 22 8.60 -7.11 -6.39
CA GLY A 22 9.77 -7.22 -7.28
C GLY A 22 10.19 -5.87 -7.87
N ALA A 23 9.25 -5.12 -8.43
CA ALA A 23 9.49 -3.78 -8.96
C ALA A 23 9.94 -2.79 -7.87
N ALA A 24 9.30 -2.81 -6.69
CA ALA A 24 9.70 -1.96 -5.56
C ALA A 24 11.16 -2.22 -5.15
N ARG A 25 11.58 -3.49 -5.14
CA ARG A 25 12.97 -3.88 -4.87
C ARG A 25 13.94 -3.30 -5.89
N GLU A 26 13.62 -3.37 -7.18
CA GLU A 26 14.46 -2.81 -8.25
C GLU A 26 14.62 -1.29 -8.13
N LEU A 27 13.64 -0.62 -7.51
CA LEU A 27 13.67 0.82 -7.23
C LEU A 27 14.34 1.17 -5.89
N GLY A 28 14.84 0.20 -5.12
CA GLY A 28 15.55 0.42 -3.86
C GLY A 28 14.69 0.31 -2.60
N TRP A 29 13.43 -0.15 -2.72
CA TRP A 29 12.56 -0.49 -1.59
C TRP A 29 12.50 -2.00 -1.41
N VAL A 30 13.30 -2.53 -0.47
CA VAL A 30 13.44 -3.97 -0.27
C VAL A 30 12.63 -4.42 0.93
N PHE A 31 11.65 -5.30 0.72
CA PHE A 31 10.96 -5.96 1.81
C PHE A 31 11.90 -7.01 2.42
N LEU A 32 12.31 -6.85 3.68
CA LEU A 32 13.33 -7.71 4.29
C LEU A 32 12.69 -8.87 5.06
N SER A 33 11.74 -8.56 5.93
CA SER A 33 11.11 -9.56 6.78
C SER A 33 9.79 -9.06 7.37
N ARG A 34 8.96 -10.00 7.79
CA ARG A 34 7.71 -9.74 8.52
C ARG A 34 7.56 -10.72 9.68
N THR A 35 7.02 -10.22 10.77
CA THR A 35 6.47 -11.03 11.86
C THR A 35 4.96 -10.84 11.92
N ARG A 36 4.29 -11.38 12.95
CA ARG A 36 2.85 -11.13 13.14
C ARG A 36 2.54 -9.64 13.31
N ASP A 37 3.42 -8.92 14.00
CA ASP A 37 3.14 -7.56 14.50
C ASP A 37 4.14 -6.51 13.97
N SER A 38 5.04 -6.89 13.05
CA SER A 38 6.02 -5.95 12.49
C SER A 38 6.45 -6.28 11.07
N LEU A 39 6.87 -5.23 10.35
CA LEU A 39 7.48 -5.30 9.03
C LEU A 39 8.85 -4.63 9.10
N THR A 40 9.81 -5.17 8.35
CA THR A 40 11.13 -4.57 8.19
C THR A 40 11.38 -4.36 6.70
N VAL A 41 11.68 -3.11 6.34
CA VAL A 41 11.89 -2.67 4.95
C VAL A 41 13.22 -1.95 4.88
N SER A 42 14.00 -2.17 3.82
CA SER A 42 15.11 -1.29 3.46
C SER A 42 14.60 -0.23 2.50
N GLU A 43 14.59 1.02 2.94
CA GLU A 43 14.24 2.18 2.12
C GLU A 43 15.53 2.83 1.65
N LEU A 44 15.86 2.65 0.38
CA LEU A 44 17.06 3.23 -0.24
C LEU A 44 18.33 2.90 0.55
N GLY A 45 18.41 1.67 1.07
CA GLY A 45 19.52 1.18 1.90
C GLY A 45 19.35 1.40 3.42
N LEU A 46 18.39 2.22 3.85
CA LEU A 46 18.12 2.47 5.27
C LEU A 46 17.10 1.47 5.83
N LYS A 47 17.48 0.73 6.86
CA LYS A 47 16.58 -0.24 7.50
C LYS A 47 15.54 0.48 8.35
N ARG A 48 14.26 0.27 8.04
CA ARG A 48 13.10 0.82 8.74
C ARG A 48 12.24 -0.30 9.33
N HIS A 49 11.69 -0.03 10.51
CA HIS A 49 10.85 -0.95 11.25
C HIS A 49 9.46 -0.36 11.43
N TYR A 50 8.46 -1.07 10.92
CA TYR A 50 7.06 -0.69 11.02
C TYR A 50 6.35 -1.64 11.96
N GLN A 51 5.46 -1.13 12.81
CA GLN A 51 4.56 -1.97 13.59
C GLN A 51 3.30 -2.25 12.76
N LEU A 52 3.00 -3.53 12.56
CA LEU A 52 1.76 -3.97 11.92
C LEU A 52 0.66 -4.01 12.96
N LEU A 53 -0.29 -3.08 12.90
CA LEU A 53 -1.37 -2.99 13.87
C LEU A 53 -2.60 -3.79 13.46
N THR A 54 -2.90 -3.81 12.16
CA THR A 54 -4.03 -4.57 11.62
C THR A 54 -3.77 -4.91 10.16
N LEU A 55 -4.07 -6.14 9.78
CA LEU A 55 -4.17 -6.59 8.40
C LEU A 55 -5.62 -6.98 8.14
N LEU A 56 -6.25 -6.33 7.15
CA LEU A 56 -7.58 -6.68 6.66
C LEU A 56 -7.42 -7.31 5.29
N ASP A 57 -7.53 -8.65 5.25
CA ASP A 57 -7.33 -9.42 4.03
C ASP A 57 -8.39 -9.11 2.97
N PHE A 58 -8.02 -9.42 1.72
CA PHE A 58 -8.94 -9.32 0.61
C PHE A 58 -10.14 -10.24 0.81
N THR A 59 -11.34 -9.70 0.61
CA THR A 59 -12.57 -10.49 0.52
C THR A 59 -13.35 -10.06 -0.72
N SER A 60 -14.07 -10.98 -1.34
CA SER A 60 -14.91 -10.68 -2.52
C SER A 60 -15.96 -9.60 -2.24
N HIS A 61 -16.43 -9.49 -1.00
CA HIS A 61 -17.36 -8.45 -0.58
C HIS A 61 -16.69 -7.06 -0.52
N ARG A 62 -15.48 -6.96 0.04
CA ARG A 62 -14.76 -5.68 0.20
C ARG A 62 -14.02 -5.25 -1.06
N ARG A 63 -13.56 -6.20 -1.88
CA ARG A 63 -12.80 -5.99 -3.13
C ARG A 63 -11.52 -5.15 -2.97
N HIS A 64 -10.98 -5.10 -1.75
CA HIS A 64 -9.69 -4.47 -1.41
C HIS A 64 -9.05 -5.20 -0.22
N MET A 65 -7.74 -5.03 -0.07
CA MET A 65 -6.95 -5.39 1.10
C MET A 65 -6.44 -4.10 1.75
N SER A 66 -6.37 -4.05 3.08
CA SER A 66 -5.79 -2.91 3.78
C SER A 66 -4.90 -3.28 4.96
N VAL A 67 -3.96 -2.39 5.24
CA VAL A 67 -2.94 -2.57 6.28
C VAL A 67 -2.82 -1.28 7.08
N LEU A 68 -3.00 -1.39 8.40
CA LEU A 68 -2.73 -0.30 9.34
C LEU A 68 -1.34 -0.50 9.95
N VAL A 69 -0.47 0.49 9.79
CA VAL A 69 0.91 0.47 10.30
C VAL A 69 1.21 1.68 11.17
N LEU A 70 2.03 1.49 12.19
CA LEU A 70 2.76 2.56 12.85
C LEU A 70 4.15 2.68 12.21
N GLU A 71 4.45 3.85 11.71
CA GLU A 71 5.73 4.18 11.08
C GLU A 71 6.84 4.38 12.13
N PRO A 72 8.11 4.24 11.73
CA PRO A 72 9.26 4.55 12.60
C PRO A 72 9.20 5.96 13.21
N GLU A 73 8.63 6.93 12.48
CA GLU A 73 8.49 8.33 12.89
C GLU A 73 7.27 8.55 13.83
N GLY A 74 6.55 7.50 14.17
CA GLY A 74 5.36 7.52 15.03
C GLY A 74 4.07 7.96 14.32
N GLY A 75 4.09 8.03 12.99
CA GLY A 75 2.90 8.27 12.17
C GLY A 75 2.04 7.02 12.04
N LEU A 76 0.71 7.17 12.09
CA LEU A 76 -0.20 6.06 11.82
C LEU A 76 -0.63 6.12 10.35
N LYS A 77 -0.38 5.07 9.57
CA LYS A 77 -0.74 5.03 8.15
C LYS A 77 -1.60 3.83 7.84
N LEU A 78 -2.62 4.07 7.04
CA LEU A 78 -3.51 3.04 6.52
C LEU A 78 -3.31 2.95 5.01
N HIS A 79 -2.82 1.81 4.55
CA HIS A 79 -2.58 1.51 3.15
C HIS A 79 -3.66 0.59 2.60
N TRP A 80 -4.30 0.97 1.50
CA TRP A 80 -5.35 0.20 0.83
C TRP A 80 -4.89 -0.13 -0.57
N LYS A 81 -5.12 -1.37 -1.02
CA LYS A 81 -4.96 -1.76 -2.42
C LYS A 81 -6.20 -2.53 -2.87
N GLY A 82 -6.71 -2.23 -4.06
CA GLY A 82 -7.97 -2.80 -4.53
C GLY A 82 -8.39 -2.34 -5.90
N ALA A 83 -9.59 -2.76 -6.29
CA ALA A 83 -10.15 -2.41 -7.59
C ALA A 83 -10.41 -0.90 -7.72
N ASP A 84 -10.29 -0.40 -8.94
CA ASP A 84 -10.36 1.02 -9.28
C ASP A 84 -11.63 1.68 -8.77
N THR A 85 -12.78 1.07 -9.04
CA THR A 85 -14.10 1.57 -8.60
C THR A 85 -14.18 1.73 -7.07
N VAL A 86 -13.61 0.80 -6.32
CA VAL A 86 -13.65 0.79 -4.84
C VAL A 86 -12.80 1.90 -4.25
N ILE A 87 -11.65 2.19 -4.87
CA ILE A 87 -10.73 3.22 -4.40
C ILE A 87 -11.21 4.61 -4.83
N LEU A 88 -11.62 4.79 -6.09
CA LEU A 88 -12.08 6.07 -6.61
C LEU A 88 -13.32 6.59 -5.86
N GLU A 89 -14.27 5.71 -5.50
CA GLU A 89 -15.44 6.06 -4.68
C GLU A 89 -15.10 6.62 -3.28
N ARG A 90 -13.88 6.36 -2.78
CA ARG A 90 -13.45 6.70 -1.42
C ARG A 90 -12.41 7.82 -1.37
N LEU A 91 -12.03 8.35 -2.54
CA LEU A 91 -11.18 9.53 -2.62
C LEU A 91 -11.90 10.76 -2.06
N GLN A 92 -11.13 11.71 -1.55
CA GLN A 92 -11.68 13.01 -1.20
C GLN A 92 -12.11 13.72 -2.49
N LYS A 93 -13.20 14.50 -2.41
CA LYS A 93 -13.80 15.16 -3.58
C LYS A 93 -12.83 16.08 -4.33
N ASP A 94 -11.79 16.58 -3.66
CA ASP A 94 -10.81 17.51 -4.21
C ASP A 94 -9.43 16.85 -4.43
N CYS A 95 -9.38 15.56 -4.73
CA CYS A 95 -8.12 14.87 -5.01
C CYS A 95 -7.48 15.43 -6.30
N PRO A 96 -6.32 16.11 -6.22
CA PRO A 96 -5.73 16.84 -7.35
C PRO A 96 -5.23 15.92 -8.47
N HIS A 97 -5.09 14.63 -8.20
CA HIS A 97 -4.59 13.63 -9.15
C HIS A 97 -5.69 12.72 -9.71
N LEU A 98 -6.97 12.99 -9.42
CA LEU A 98 -8.08 12.14 -9.85
C LEU A 98 -8.12 11.99 -11.37
N GLU A 99 -8.22 13.11 -12.10
CA GLU A 99 -8.30 13.07 -13.57
C GLU A 99 -7.09 12.41 -14.23
N SER A 100 -5.88 12.68 -13.73
CA SER A 100 -4.66 12.07 -14.27
C SER A 100 -4.63 10.55 -14.01
N THR A 101 -5.16 10.12 -12.87
CA THR A 101 -5.25 8.70 -12.52
C THR A 101 -6.28 8.00 -13.41
N GLU A 102 -7.47 8.58 -13.58
CA GLU A 102 -8.51 8.04 -14.48
C GLU A 102 -8.02 7.88 -15.92
N ARG A 103 -7.34 8.91 -16.46
CA ARG A 103 -6.76 8.82 -17.81
C ARG A 103 -5.71 7.71 -17.94
N ALA A 104 -4.87 7.51 -16.91
CA ALA A 104 -3.89 6.44 -16.91
C ALA A 104 -4.56 5.06 -16.86
N LEU A 105 -5.63 4.90 -16.06
CA LEU A 105 -6.41 3.66 -16.00
C LEU A 105 -7.03 3.32 -17.35
N ASP A 106 -7.58 4.31 -18.07
CA ASP A 106 -8.12 4.10 -19.41
C ASP A 106 -7.05 3.64 -20.41
N GLN A 107 -5.86 4.25 -20.38
CA GLN A 107 -4.74 3.86 -21.25
C GLN A 107 -4.25 2.43 -20.96
N PHE A 108 -4.19 2.05 -19.69
CA PHE A 108 -3.81 0.70 -19.29
C PHE A 108 -4.87 -0.33 -19.69
N ALA A 109 -6.16 0.00 -19.55
CA ALA A 109 -7.26 -0.85 -20.00
C ALA A 109 -7.24 -1.08 -21.52
N GLN A 110 -6.98 -0.03 -22.31
CA GLN A 110 -6.81 -0.14 -23.77
C GLN A 110 -5.64 -1.05 -24.17
N SER A 111 -4.61 -1.13 -23.32
CA SER A 111 -3.44 -1.99 -23.51
C SER A 111 -3.62 -3.40 -22.92
N CYS A 112 -4.83 -3.74 -22.44
CA CYS A 112 -5.16 -4.99 -21.74
C CYS A 112 -4.27 -5.28 -20.53
N LEU A 113 -3.77 -4.24 -19.86
CA LEU A 113 -2.99 -4.36 -18.63
C LEU A 113 -3.92 -4.47 -17.42
N ARG A 114 -3.53 -5.31 -16.46
CA ARG A 114 -4.23 -5.39 -15.17
C ARG A 114 -3.80 -4.20 -14.32
N THR A 115 -4.77 -3.40 -13.88
CA THR A 115 -4.56 -2.25 -13.01
C THR A 115 -4.79 -2.63 -11.55
N LEU A 116 -3.99 -2.06 -10.65
CA LEU A 116 -4.24 -2.10 -9.21
C LEU A 116 -3.98 -0.70 -8.66
N ASN A 117 -5.01 -0.11 -8.07
CA ASN A 117 -4.86 1.18 -7.40
C ASN A 117 -4.38 0.98 -5.95
N MET A 118 -3.52 1.89 -5.50
CA MET A 118 -3.06 1.99 -4.12
C MET A 118 -3.45 3.34 -3.54
N LEU A 119 -4.12 3.34 -2.40
CA LEU A 119 -4.49 4.53 -1.65
C LEU A 119 -3.76 4.53 -0.30
N ASN A 120 -3.15 5.67 0.03
CA ASN A 120 -2.54 5.90 1.33
C ASN A 120 -3.37 6.96 2.07
N ILE A 121 -3.83 6.62 3.27
CA ILE A 121 -4.52 7.53 4.17
C ILE A 121 -3.64 7.73 5.40
N LEU A 122 -3.18 8.97 5.60
CA LEU A 122 -2.42 9.38 6.76
C LEU A 122 -3.34 9.68 7.94
N TYR A 123 -3.13 8.99 9.06
CA TYR A 123 -3.72 9.32 10.35
C TYR A 123 -2.68 10.02 11.21
N LEU A 124 -2.92 11.30 11.51
CA LEU A 124 -2.03 12.08 12.37
C LEU A 124 -2.12 11.59 13.83
N ARG A 125 -1.01 11.77 14.54
CA ARG A 125 -0.75 11.31 15.92
C ARG A 125 -1.97 11.41 16.84
N PRO A 126 -2.13 10.48 17.80
CA PRO A 126 -3.11 10.63 18.87
C PRO A 126 -2.93 11.90 19.73
N ASN A 127 -1.76 12.55 19.69
CA ASN A 127 -1.53 13.85 20.32
C ASN A 127 -1.66 15.02 19.31
N GLY A 128 -2.92 15.33 18.99
CA GLY A 128 -3.47 16.66 18.76
C GLY A 128 -2.79 17.63 17.79
N ARG A 129 -3.34 17.76 16.57
CA ARG A 129 -4.09 18.96 16.11
C ARG A 129 -4.70 18.70 14.72
N SER A 130 -5.97 19.09 14.60
CA SER A 130 -6.86 19.17 13.43
C SER A 130 -7.23 17.88 12.66
N GLY A 131 -8.47 17.42 12.86
CA GLY A 131 -9.32 16.88 11.77
C GLY A 131 -9.41 15.36 11.59
N ALA A 132 -8.53 14.55 12.17
CA ALA A 132 -8.55 13.11 11.93
C ALA A 132 -9.67 12.40 12.73
N LYS A 133 -10.55 11.66 12.04
CA LYS A 133 -11.55 10.80 12.69
C LYS A 133 -10.85 9.66 13.46
N PRO A 134 -11.35 9.27 14.65
CA PRO A 134 -10.77 8.17 15.41
C PRO A 134 -10.83 6.85 14.61
N TRP A 135 -9.71 6.14 14.54
CA TRP A 135 -9.56 4.89 13.76
C TRP A 135 -10.55 3.78 14.17
N HIS A 136 -10.94 3.73 15.44
CA HIS A 136 -11.95 2.79 15.96
C HIS A 136 -13.40 3.11 15.52
N ARG A 137 -13.61 4.13 14.67
CA ARG A 137 -14.90 4.47 14.05
C ARG A 137 -14.88 4.41 12.52
N LEU A 138 -13.86 3.79 11.93
CA LEU A 138 -13.83 3.55 10.49
C LEU A 138 -14.68 2.30 10.18
N PRO A 139 -15.54 2.34 9.14
CA PRO A 139 -16.36 1.21 8.73
C PRO A 139 -15.54 0.02 8.20
#